data_AF-A0A0D6Q550-F1
#
_entry.id   AF-A0A0D6Q550-F1
#
_cell.length_a   1.000
_cell.length_b   1.000
_cell.length_c   1.000
_cell.angle_alpha   90.00
_cell.angle_beta   90.00
_cell.angle_gamma   90.00
#
_symmetry.space_group_name_H-M   'P 1'
#
loop_
_entity.id
_entity.type
_entity.pdbx_description
1 polymer ?
#
loop_
_entity_poly.entity_id
_entity_poly.type
_entity_poly.pdbx_seq_one_letter_code
_entity_poly.pdbx_strand_id
1 'polypeptide(L)'
;MGTVRSGIICLIAQGAAYLAMAVAGASMTGFFLSAALLALAQGVMSPLYYTLLADAVDDGDPRTSTGSAGLAYSINTWVTKLAMGLTGFVLAQFLSQGHYVEGGVTQPPGLSFWIMAGFVWLPLGAVCMQALCLLAWRDRKRVRNDA
;
A
#
# COMPACT_ATOMS: atom_id res chain seq x y z
N MET A 1 -3.89 -20.98 0.34
CA MET A 1 -4.98 -20.51 1.25
C MET A 1 -4.48 -19.65 2.42
N GLY A 2 -3.36 -19.97 3.08
CA GLY A 2 -2.83 -19.18 4.21
C GLY A 2 -2.36 -17.77 3.84
N THR A 3 -1.59 -17.63 2.77
CA THR A 3 -0.95 -16.37 2.35
C THR A 3 -1.95 -15.25 2.03
N VAL A 4 -3.04 -15.56 1.32
CA VAL A 4 -4.11 -14.58 0.99
C VAL A 4 -4.84 -14.12 2.26
N ARG A 5 -5.12 -15.04 3.19
CA ARG A 5 -5.76 -14.69 4.48
C ARG A 5 -4.85 -13.80 5.32
N SER A 6 -3.57 -14.15 5.42
CA SER A 6 -2.57 -13.30 6.10
C SER A 6 -2.46 -11.92 5.46
N GLY A 7 -2.50 -11.85 4.11
CA GLY A 7 -2.51 -10.59 3.37
C GLY A 7 -3.72 -9.72 3.68
N ILE A 8 -4.92 -10.30 3.72
CA ILE A 8 -6.16 -9.57 4.07
C ILE A 8 -6.08 -9.04 5.51
N ILE A 9 -5.61 -9.84 6.46
CA ILE A 9 -5.44 -9.41 7.86
C ILE A 9 -4.46 -8.23 7.95
N CYS A 10 -3.34 -8.30 7.23
CA CYS A 10 -2.37 -7.21 7.19
C CYS A 10 -2.94 -5.94 6.55
N LEU A 11 -3.78 -6.05 5.52
CA LEU A 11 -4.44 -4.90 4.91
C LEU A 11 -5.46 -4.24 5.85
N ILE A 12 -6.23 -5.04 6.59
CA ILE A 12 -7.16 -4.54 7.61
C ILE A 12 -6.36 -3.79 8.69
N ALA A 13 -5.24 -4.37 9.16
CA ALA A 13 -4.38 -3.73 10.14
C ALA A 13 -3.80 -2.39 9.64
N GLN A 14 -3.37 -2.33 8.38
CA GLN A 14 -2.88 -1.09 7.76
C GLN A 14 -3.98 -0.03 7.66
N GLY A 15 -5.18 -0.42 7.18
CA GLY A 15 -6.33 0.49 7.11
C GLY A 15 -6.70 1.03 8.49
N ALA A 16 -6.75 0.16 9.50
CA ALA A 16 -7.00 0.55 10.88
C ALA A 16 -5.91 1.49 11.41
N ALA A 17 -4.64 1.25 11.09
CA ALA A 17 -3.54 2.13 11.49
C ALA A 17 -3.63 3.53 10.86
N TYR A 18 -3.97 3.62 9.56
CA TYR A 18 -4.19 4.91 8.91
C TYR A 18 -5.40 5.66 9.48
N LEU A 19 -6.49 4.96 9.79
CA LEU A 19 -7.66 5.57 10.45
C LEU A 19 -7.34 6.02 11.88
N ALA A 20 -6.60 5.21 12.64
CA ALA A 20 -6.12 5.59 13.98
C ALA A 20 -5.20 6.82 13.91
N MET A 21 -4.34 6.90 12.90
CA MET A 21 -3.49 8.07 12.64
C MET A 21 -4.32 9.31 12.30
N ALA A 22 -5.42 9.17 11.55
CA ALA A 22 -6.33 10.26 11.25
C ALA A 22 -7.05 10.78 12.52
N VAL A 23 -7.46 9.88 13.41
CA VAL A 23 -8.20 10.22 14.65
C VAL A 23 -7.25 10.73 15.75
N ALA A 24 -5.98 10.35 15.73
CA ALA A 24 -4.99 10.78 16.71
C ALA A 24 -4.81 12.30 16.76
N GLY A 25 -5.08 13.01 15.66
CA GLY A 25 -5.02 14.47 15.59
C GLY A 25 -3.66 15.01 16.05
N ALA A 26 -3.66 15.88 17.07
CA ALA A 26 -2.45 16.47 17.64
C ALA A 26 -1.73 15.58 18.68
N SER A 27 -2.24 14.38 18.98
CA SER A 27 -1.64 13.49 19.98
C SER A 27 -0.41 12.78 19.42
N MET A 28 0.77 13.22 19.87
CA MET A 28 2.06 12.63 19.50
C MET A 28 2.13 11.12 19.79
N THR A 29 1.63 10.69 20.95
CA THR A 29 1.60 9.27 21.34
C THR A 29 0.70 8.44 20.42
N GLY A 30 -0.48 8.97 20.06
CA GLY A 30 -1.41 8.30 19.15
C GLY A 30 -0.82 8.15 17.74
N PHE A 31 -0.10 9.17 17.27
CA PHE A 31 0.64 9.11 16.00
C PHE A 31 1.72 8.02 16.01
N PHE A 32 2.59 7.99 17.02
CA PHE A 32 3.65 6.99 17.10
C PHE A 32 3.12 5.56 17.23
N LEU A 33 2.07 5.35 18.02
CA LEU A 33 1.45 4.03 18.15
C LEU A 33 0.88 3.55 16.81
N SER A 34 0.19 4.44 16.09
CA SER A 34 -0.36 4.15 14.76
C SER A 34 0.73 3.89 13.74
N ALA A 35 1.82 4.68 13.77
CA ALA A 35 2.97 4.50 12.89
C ALA A 35 3.71 3.17 13.16
N ALA A 36 3.86 2.78 14.42
CA ALA A 36 4.44 1.49 14.80
C ALA A 36 3.59 0.31 14.30
N LEU A 37 2.26 0.38 14.49
CA LEU A 37 1.33 -0.63 13.98
C LEU A 37 1.39 -0.72 12.44
N LEU A 38 1.42 0.43 11.76
CA LEU A 38 1.55 0.50 10.31
C LEU A 38 2.86 -0.14 9.83
N ALA A 39 3.98 0.18 10.48
CA ALA A 39 5.29 -0.36 10.15
C ALA A 39 5.35 -1.89 10.34
N LEU A 40 4.75 -2.41 11.40
CA LEU A 40 4.65 -3.86 11.63
C LEU A 40 3.82 -4.54 10.54
N ALA A 41 2.64 -3.98 10.23
CA ALA A 41 1.77 -4.55 9.20
C ALA A 41 2.43 -4.51 7.81
N GLN A 42 3.13 -3.43 7.47
CA GLN A 42 3.92 -3.31 6.24
C GLN A 42 5.11 -4.30 6.20
N GLY A 43 5.81 -4.47 7.32
CA GLY A 43 6.93 -5.41 7.42
C GLY A 43 6.52 -6.86 7.16
N VAL A 44 5.34 -7.26 7.65
CA VAL A 44 4.78 -8.61 7.37
C VAL A 44 4.25 -8.71 5.94
N MET A 45 3.70 -7.62 5.39
CA MET A 45 3.11 -7.63 4.05
C MET A 45 4.14 -7.71 2.92
N SER A 46 5.32 -7.10 3.10
CA SER A 46 6.42 -7.11 2.13
C SER A 46 6.78 -8.51 1.60
N PRO A 47 7.12 -9.51 2.44
CA PRO A 47 7.41 -10.87 1.95
C PRO A 47 6.17 -11.56 1.37
N LEU A 48 4.97 -11.26 1.88
CA LEU A 48 3.74 -11.85 1.34
C LEU A 48 3.54 -11.48 -0.13
N TYR A 49 3.80 -10.24 -0.56
CA TYR A 49 3.67 -9.88 -1.97
C TYR A 49 4.58 -10.69 -2.90
N TYR A 50 5.81 -10.95 -2.49
CA TYR A 50 6.72 -11.78 -3.28
C TYR A 50 6.23 -13.23 -3.38
N THR A 51 5.68 -13.78 -2.30
CA THR A 51 5.08 -15.13 -2.36
C THR A 51 3.84 -15.20 -3.25
N LEU A 52 3.00 -14.14 -3.27
CA LEU A 52 1.83 -14.08 -4.15
C LEU A 52 2.23 -13.89 -5.62
N LEU A 53 3.28 -13.11 -5.88
CA LEU A 53 3.83 -12.94 -7.22
C LEU A 53 4.41 -14.25 -7.76
N ALA A 54 5.17 -14.97 -6.93
CA ALA A 54 5.68 -16.29 -7.30
C ALA A 54 4.54 -17.27 -7.63
N ASP A 55 3.54 -17.37 -6.75
CA ASP A 55 2.35 -18.22 -6.96
C ASP A 55 1.57 -17.83 -8.23
N ALA A 56 1.51 -16.54 -8.57
CA ALA A 56 0.88 -16.07 -9.81
C ALA A 56 1.70 -16.38 -11.07
N VAL A 57 3.03 -16.38 -10.97
CA VAL A 57 3.95 -16.78 -12.05
C VAL A 57 3.89 -18.28 -12.28
N ASP A 58 3.88 -19.07 -11.21
CA ASP A 58 3.82 -20.54 -11.28
C ASP A 58 2.46 -21.05 -11.77
N ASP A 59 1.37 -20.32 -11.53
CA ASP A 59 0.03 -20.57 -12.08
C ASP A 59 -0.07 -20.33 -13.62
N GLY A 60 0.99 -19.85 -14.26
CA GLY A 60 1.05 -19.60 -15.71
C GLY A 60 1.23 -20.87 -16.57
N ASP A 61 0.96 -20.80 -17.87
CA ASP A 61 1.08 -21.95 -18.77
C ASP A 61 2.53 -22.47 -18.82
N PRO A 62 2.80 -23.73 -18.42
CA PRO A 62 4.14 -24.31 -18.37
C PRO A 62 4.83 -24.34 -19.74
N ARG A 63 4.09 -24.24 -20.86
CA ARG A 63 4.67 -24.16 -22.22
C ARG A 63 5.33 -22.81 -22.53
N THR A 64 5.08 -21.78 -21.72
CA THR A 64 5.62 -20.41 -21.88
C THR A 64 6.52 -19.95 -20.73
N SER A 65 6.79 -20.85 -19.77
CA SER A 65 7.18 -20.52 -18.40
C SER A 65 8.61 -19.96 -18.24
N THR A 66 9.62 -20.46 -18.96
CA THR A 66 11.04 -20.20 -18.66
C THR A 66 11.48 -18.73 -18.81
N GLY A 67 10.79 -17.94 -19.64
CA GLY A 67 11.04 -16.49 -19.80
C GLY A 67 10.03 -15.59 -19.07
N SER A 68 8.89 -16.14 -18.65
CA SER A 68 7.78 -15.36 -18.09
C SER A 68 8.05 -14.87 -16.67
N ALA A 69 8.73 -15.67 -15.84
CA ALA A 69 9.04 -15.34 -14.46
C ALA A 69 9.95 -14.11 -14.34
N GLY A 70 11.05 -14.08 -15.10
CA GLY A 70 11.99 -12.95 -15.10
C GLY A 70 11.33 -11.65 -15.58
N LEU A 71 10.46 -11.73 -16.61
CA LEU A 71 9.70 -10.58 -17.09
C LEU A 71 8.68 -10.10 -16.07
N ALA A 72 7.96 -11.01 -15.40
CA ALA A 72 7.00 -10.66 -14.35
C ALA A 72 7.66 -9.91 -13.18
N TYR A 73 8.80 -10.40 -12.67
CA TYR A 73 9.55 -9.73 -11.60
C TYR A 73 10.14 -8.38 -12.04
N SER A 74 10.61 -8.28 -13.29
CA SER A 74 11.14 -7.04 -13.86
C SER A 74 10.06 -5.98 -14.01
N ILE A 75 8.89 -6.34 -14.54
CA ILE A 75 7.72 -5.45 -14.64
C ILE A 75 7.28 -5.01 -13.24
N ASN A 76 7.16 -5.94 -12.28
CA ASN A 76 6.79 -5.62 -10.91
C ASN A 76 7.74 -4.57 -10.30
N THR A 77 9.06 -4.75 -10.46
CA THR A 77 10.06 -3.82 -9.93
C THR A 77 9.99 -2.45 -10.62
N TRP A 78 9.85 -2.44 -11.95
CA TRP A 78 9.74 -1.19 -12.72
C TRP A 78 8.48 -0.41 -12.36
N VAL A 79 7.32 -1.06 -12.31
CA VAL A 79 6.04 -0.44 -11.90
C VAL A 79 6.14 0.10 -10.47
N THR A 80 6.75 -0.66 -9.55
CA THR A 80 6.92 -0.22 -8.15
C THR A 80 7.76 1.06 -8.08
N LYS A 81 8.88 1.12 -8.81
CA LYS A 81 9.73 2.33 -8.85
C LYS A 81 9.02 3.52 -9.49
N LEU A 82 8.30 3.30 -10.59
CA LEU A 82 7.51 4.34 -11.23
C LEU A 82 6.43 4.88 -10.28
N ALA A 83 5.71 3.99 -9.59
CA ALA A 83 4.68 4.35 -8.62
C ALA A 83 5.27 5.13 -7.42
N MET A 84 6.44 4.74 -6.93
CA MET A 84 7.15 5.49 -5.87
C MET A 84 7.49 6.92 -6.33
N GLY A 85 8.03 7.08 -7.54
CA GLY A 85 8.36 8.40 -8.10
C GLY A 85 7.11 9.26 -8.30
N LEU A 86 6.05 8.69 -8.89
CA LEU A 86 4.78 9.38 -9.11
C LEU A 86 4.12 9.80 -7.79
N THR A 87 4.10 8.90 -6.80
CA THR A 87 3.54 9.20 -5.47
C THR A 87 4.32 10.32 -4.78
N GLY A 88 5.66 10.28 -4.84
CA GLY A 88 6.50 11.35 -4.30
C GLY A 88 6.21 12.71 -4.96
N PHE A 89 6.03 12.73 -6.29
CA PHE A 89 5.64 13.95 -7.01
C PHE A 89 4.27 14.47 -6.56
N VAL A 90 3.25 13.60 -6.50
CA VAL A 90 1.90 13.97 -6.04
C VAL A 90 1.93 14.53 -4.61
N LEU A 91 2.75 13.93 -3.74
CA LEU A 91 2.91 14.37 -2.36
C LEU A 91 3.55 15.75 -2.27
N ALA A 92 4.57 16.01 -3.11
CA ALA A 92 5.18 17.34 -3.22
C ALA A 92 4.18 18.39 -3.73
N GLN A 93 3.29 18.02 -4.66
CA GLN A 93 2.22 18.92 -5.13
C GLN A 93 1.24 19.27 -4.01
N PHE A 94 0.84 18.31 -3.16
CA PHE A 94 -0.02 18.62 -2.00
C PHE A 94 0.66 19.58 -1.01
N LEU A 95 1.94 19.39 -0.73
CA LEU A 95 2.69 20.32 0.12
C LEU A 95 2.79 21.72 -0.49
N SER A 96 3.02 21.80 -1.81
CA SER A 96 3.07 23.06 -2.54
C SER A 96 1.71 23.79 -2.51
N GLN A 97 0.60 23.08 -2.71
CA GLN A 97 -0.76 23.64 -2.62
C GLN A 97 -1.14 24.04 -1.19
N GLY A 98 -0.58 23.37 -0.18
CA GLY A 98 -0.70 23.77 1.21
C GLY A 98 0.16 24.98 1.60
N HIS A 99 0.89 25.57 0.65
CA HIS A 99 1.86 26.64 0.88
C HIS A 99 2.84 26.31 2.00
N TYR A 100 3.31 25.05 2.04
CA TYR A 100 4.29 24.60 3.03
C TYR A 100 5.54 25.47 3.00
N VAL A 101 5.90 26.07 4.14
CA VAL A 101 7.11 26.88 4.28
C VAL A 101 8.11 26.12 5.14
N GLU A 102 9.21 25.68 4.55
CA GLU A 102 10.29 25.04 5.30
C GLU A 102 10.91 26.03 6.30
N GLY A 103 10.96 25.66 7.58
CA GLY A 103 11.58 26.47 8.63
C GLY A 103 10.82 27.74 9.03
N GLY A 104 9.61 27.98 8.51
CA GLY A 104 8.77 29.10 8.90
C GLY A 104 8.26 28.97 10.36
N VAL A 105 8.28 30.07 11.11
CA VAL A 105 7.79 30.14 12.51
C VAL A 105 6.28 29.85 12.60
N THR A 106 5.54 30.07 11.51
CA THR A 106 4.10 29.82 11.41
C THR A 106 3.78 29.09 10.12
N GLN A 107 3.02 27.99 10.20
CA GLN A 107 2.50 27.27 9.04
C GLN A 107 1.09 27.75 8.68
N PRO A 108 0.69 27.69 7.40
CA PRO A 108 -0.67 28.01 7.00
C PRO A 108 -1.70 27.09 7.70
N PRO A 109 -2.84 27.61 8.18
CA PRO A 109 -3.85 26.80 8.88
C PRO A 109 -4.45 25.70 7.99
N GLY A 110 -4.42 25.86 6.66
CA GLY A 110 -4.87 24.86 5.69
C GLY A 110 -3.86 23.74 5.39
N LEU A 111 -2.61 23.84 5.85
CA LEU A 111 -1.56 22.87 5.50
C LEU A 111 -1.84 21.47 6.09
N SER A 112 -2.37 21.39 7.31
CA SER A 112 -2.67 20.12 7.97
C SER A 112 -3.61 19.24 7.14
N PHE A 113 -4.59 19.87 6.47
CA PHE A 113 -5.49 19.18 5.55
C PHE A 113 -4.74 18.53 4.38
N TRP A 114 -3.82 19.26 3.74
CA TRP A 114 -3.03 18.75 2.61
C TRP A 114 -2.06 17.64 3.03
N ILE A 115 -1.48 17.73 4.22
CA ILE A 115 -0.65 16.67 4.79
C ILE A 115 -1.49 15.40 5.04
N MET A 116 -2.68 15.53 5.65
CA MET A 116 -3.56 14.37 5.84
C MET A 116 -4.03 13.78 4.51
N ALA A 117 -4.36 14.61 3.52
CA ALA A 117 -4.74 14.17 2.17
C ALA A 117 -3.65 13.30 1.53
N GLY A 118 -2.39 13.75 1.63
CA GLY A 118 -1.26 13.06 1.04
C GLY A 118 -0.75 11.83 1.79
N PHE A 119 -0.60 11.94 3.12
CA PHE A 119 0.09 10.93 3.91
C PHE A 119 -0.85 9.92 4.59
N VAL A 120 -2.15 10.20 4.63
CA VAL A 120 -3.15 9.31 5.25
C VAL A 120 -4.18 8.86 4.23
N TRP A 121 -4.88 9.79 3.57
CA TRP A 121 -6.00 9.46 2.69
C TRP A 121 -5.55 8.77 1.39
N LEU A 122 -4.49 9.26 0.76
CA LEU A 122 -3.96 8.65 -0.47
C LEU A 122 -3.46 7.21 -0.24
N PRO A 123 -2.63 6.91 0.77
CA PRO A 123 -2.25 5.53 1.09
C PRO A 123 -3.43 4.65 1.50
N LEU A 124 -4.40 5.19 2.25
CA LEU A 124 -5.61 4.45 2.61
C LEU A 124 -6.41 4.02 1.37
N GLY A 125 -6.53 4.89 0.37
CA GLY A 125 -7.13 4.55 -0.93
C GLY A 125 -6.40 3.41 -1.63
N ALA A 126 -5.06 3.41 -1.59
CA ALA A 126 -4.25 2.33 -2.14
C ALA A 126 -4.46 1.00 -1.42
N VAL A 127 -4.55 1.02 -0.08
CA VAL A 127 -4.87 -0.18 0.74
C VAL A 127 -6.25 -0.74 0.37
N CYS A 128 -7.26 0.11 0.17
CA CYS A 128 -8.58 -0.31 -0.28
C CYS A 128 -8.54 -0.95 -1.67
N MET A 129 -7.85 -0.34 -2.62
CA MET A 129 -7.67 -0.90 -3.97
C MET A 129 -7.00 -2.28 -3.90
N GLN A 130 -5.98 -2.40 -3.05
CA GLN A 130 -5.25 -3.64 -2.86
C GLN A 130 -6.10 -4.77 -2.25
N ALA A 131 -6.96 -4.43 -1.30
CA ALA A 131 -7.93 -5.37 -0.73
C ALA A 131 -8.90 -5.89 -1.81
N LEU A 132 -9.41 -5.01 -2.67
CA LEU A 132 -10.27 -5.39 -3.80
C LEU A 132 -9.56 -6.34 -4.77
N CYS A 133 -8.31 -6.04 -5.14
CA CYS A 133 -7.51 -6.89 -6.01
C CYS A 133 -7.29 -8.31 -5.42
N LEU A 134 -6.97 -8.40 -4.12
CA LEU A 134 -6.80 -9.69 -3.46
C LEU A 134 -8.10 -10.48 -3.34
N LEU A 135 -9.23 -9.81 -3.09
CA LEU A 135 -10.54 -10.46 -3.04
C LEU A 135 -10.94 -11.01 -4.42
N ALA A 136 -10.78 -10.21 -5.48
CA ALA A 136 -11.05 -10.65 -6.85
C ALA A 136 -10.17 -11.84 -7.26
N TRP A 137 -8.89 -11.84 -6.87
CA TRP A 137 -8.00 -12.96 -7.13
C TRP A 137 -8.38 -14.23 -6.36
N ARG A 138 -8.78 -14.10 -5.08
CA ARG A 138 -9.29 -15.21 -4.26
C ARG A 138 -10.51 -15.87 -4.90
N ASP A 139 -11.44 -15.07 -5.40
CA ASP A 139 -12.67 -15.58 -6.01
C ASP A 139 -12.39 -16.27 -7.35
N ARG A 140 -11.46 -15.73 -8.17
CA ARG A 140 -10.98 -16.44 -9.37
C ARG A 140 -10.35 -17.79 -9.06
N LYS A 141 -9.52 -17.89 -8.01
CA LYS A 141 -8.93 -19.18 -7.60
C LYS A 141 -9.98 -20.18 -7.12
N ARG A 142 -11.04 -19.73 -6.44
CA ARG A 142 -12.15 -20.60 -6.03
C ARG A 142 -12.90 -21.18 -7.22
N VAL A 143 -13.35 -20.32 -8.13
CA VAL A 143 -14.10 -20.74 -9.34
C VAL A 143 -13.31 -21.77 -10.16
N ARG A 144 -11.98 -21.64 -10.26
CA ARG A 144 -11.13 -22.59 -10.98
C ARG A 144 -10.96 -23.94 -10.28
N ASN A 145 -10.99 -23.99 -8.94
CA ASN A 145 -10.87 -25.24 -8.19
C ASN A 145 -12.18 -26.04 -8.17
N ASP A 146 -13.31 -25.40 -8.43
CA ASP A 146 -14.64 -26.00 -8.44
C ASP A 146 -15.06 -26.49 -9.85
N ALA A 147 -14.24 -26.23 -10.88
CA ALA A 147 -14.44 -26.60 -12.28
C ALA A 147 -13.55 -27.78 -12.69
#